data_AF-A0A0N4XM11-F1
#
_entry.id   AF-A0A0N4XM11-F1
#
_cell.length_a   1.000
_cell.length_b   1.000
_cell.length_c   1.000
_cell.angle_alpha   90.00
_cell.angle_beta   90.00
_cell.angle_gamma   90.00
#
_symmetry.space_group_name_H-M   'P 1'
#
loop_
_entity.id
_entity.type
_entity.pdbx_description
1 polymer ?
#
loop_
_entity_poly.entity_id
_entity_poly.type
_entity_poly.pdbx_seq_one_letter_code
_entity_poly.pdbx_strand_id
1 'polypeptide(L)'
;MFLVLGLAEGTTLFLRCYFFGYAAEHLTMRIRLTLFRNILRMDGTYFEMPRHSPGKLTTRLATDASNVKSALDFRFGTVFTTAVTITIGVALAFYFGWQMALLAVVIFPTAALVQAAEVRYAASRAKADAKEMENSGKVAMEAIENIRTVQALTLEPTMFEKFCHHLTEPHQTSKRKAVIHVSPTSSSQNRHRRKRLT
;
A
#
# COMPACT_ATOMS: atom_id res chain seq x y z
N MET A 1 32.95 -18.46 3.89
CA MET A 1 31.95 -18.14 2.85
C MET A 1 30.78 -17.30 3.36
N PHE A 2 30.01 -17.72 4.37
CA PHE A 2 28.85 -16.95 4.87
C PHE A 2 29.19 -15.54 5.38
N LEU A 3 30.32 -15.36 6.06
CA LEU A 3 30.79 -14.03 6.50
C LEU A 3 31.08 -13.08 5.34
N VAL A 4 31.68 -13.59 4.25
CA VAL A 4 31.98 -12.80 3.05
C VAL A 4 30.69 -12.42 2.33
N LEU A 5 29.73 -13.35 2.22
CA LEU A 5 28.41 -13.06 1.66
C LEU A 5 27.66 -12.01 2.49
N GLY A 6 27.70 -12.09 3.82
CA GLY A 6 27.08 -11.10 4.70
C GLY A 6 27.71 -9.72 4.58
N LEU A 7 29.04 -9.63 4.50
CA LEU A 7 29.74 -8.36 4.26
C LEU A 7 29.41 -7.79 2.88
N ALA A 8 29.35 -8.63 1.84
CA ALA A 8 28.99 -8.20 0.49
C ALA A 8 27.53 -7.72 0.41
N GLU A 9 26.59 -8.42 1.05
CA GLU A 9 25.19 -8.00 1.10
C GLU A 9 25.03 -6.69 1.88
N GLY A 10 25.64 -6.60 3.07
CA GLY A 10 25.57 -5.41 3.92
C GLY A 10 26.13 -4.17 3.22
N THR A 11 27.29 -4.30 2.55
CA THR A 11 27.87 -3.22 1.76
C THR A 11 26.98 -2.84 0.57
N THR A 12 26.44 -3.82 -0.15
CA THR A 12 25.54 -3.56 -1.29
C THR A 12 24.26 -2.85 -0.85
N LEU A 13 23.65 -3.25 0.27
CA LEU A 13 22.49 -2.59 0.85
C LEU A 13 22.80 -1.16 1.27
N PHE A 14 23.95 -0.94 1.91
CA PHE A 14 24.39 0.40 2.32
C PHE A 14 24.58 1.30 1.11
N LEU A 15 25.33 0.85 0.09
CA LEU A 15 25.53 1.60 -1.15
C LEU A 15 24.19 1.90 -1.83
N ARG A 16 23.33 0.89 -1.97
CA ARG A 16 22.01 1.05 -2.61
C ARG A 16 21.18 2.12 -1.91
N CYS A 17 21.06 2.06 -0.59
CA CYS A 17 20.32 3.06 0.18
C CYS A 17 20.95 4.45 0.07
N TYR A 18 22.28 4.55 0.11
CA TYR A 18 22.99 5.81 0.02
C TYR A 18 22.80 6.50 -1.35
N PHE A 19 23.09 5.79 -2.45
CA PHE A 19 22.95 6.34 -3.79
C PHE A 19 21.50 6.69 -4.11
N PHE A 20 20.56 5.83 -3.71
CA PHE A 20 19.14 6.06 -3.97
C PHE A 20 18.60 7.25 -3.17
N GLY A 21 18.95 7.34 -1.89
CA GLY A 21 18.60 8.47 -1.03
C GLY A 21 19.18 9.79 -1.54
N TYR A 22 20.44 9.79 -1.96
CA TYR A 22 21.09 10.96 -2.55
C TYR A 22 20.40 11.41 -3.84
N ALA A 23 20.12 10.47 -4.75
CA ALA A 23 19.42 10.77 -6.01
C ALA A 23 17.99 11.30 -5.77
N ALA A 24 17.24 10.70 -4.85
CA ALA A 24 15.88 11.11 -4.50
C ALA A 24 15.87 12.51 -3.88
N GLU A 25 16.82 12.83 -3.00
CA GLU A 25 16.95 14.16 -2.41
C GLU A 25 17.35 15.22 -3.45
N HIS A 26 18.32 14.91 -4.31
CA HIS A 26 18.73 15.81 -5.38
C HIS A 26 17.58 16.13 -6.35
N LEU A 27 16.82 15.11 -6.73
CA LEU A 27 15.64 15.28 -7.60
C LEU A 27 14.53 16.09 -6.91
N THR A 28 14.30 15.85 -5.61
CA THR A 28 13.32 16.62 -4.82
C THR A 28 13.70 18.09 -4.73
N MET A 29 14.99 18.38 -4.51
CA MET A 29 15.51 19.76 -4.48
C MET A 29 15.29 20.46 -5.82
N ARG A 30 15.61 19.79 -6.94
CA ARG A 30 15.37 20.30 -8.30
C ARG A 30 13.90 20.62 -8.56
N ILE A 31 13.00 19.74 -8.15
CA ILE A 31 11.55 19.93 -8.30
C ILE A 31 11.09 21.14 -7.49
N ARG A 32 11.47 21.25 -6.20
CA ARG A 32 11.11 22.39 -5.35
C ARG A 32 11.57 23.72 -5.92
N LEU A 33 12.82 23.79 -6.37
CA LEU A 33 13.37 25.02 -6.97
C LEU A 33 12.65 25.41 -8.26
N THR A 34 12.38 24.43 -9.13
CA THR A 34 11.72 24.68 -10.41
C THR A 34 10.27 25.14 -10.21
N LEU A 35 9.54 24.49 -9.30
CA LEU A 35 8.17 24.87 -8.95
C LEU A 35 8.11 26.25 -8.29
N PHE A 36 9.00 26.54 -7.34
CA PHE A 36 9.06 27.86 -6.71
C PHE A 36 9.37 28.97 -7.73
N ARG A 37 10.34 28.73 -8.62
CA ARG A 37 10.64 29.66 -9.73
C ARG A 37 9.45 29.87 -10.65
N ASN A 38 8.66 28.83 -10.91
CA ASN A 38 7.48 28.92 -11.76
C ASN A 38 6.35 29.72 -11.09
N ILE A 39 6.14 29.51 -9.79
CA ILE A 39 5.16 30.28 -9.00
C ILE A 39 5.52 31.77 -8.99
N LEU A 40 6.80 32.12 -8.86
CA LEU A 40 7.26 33.52 -8.91
C LEU A 40 7.07 34.21 -10.27
N ARG A 41 6.89 33.45 -11.36
CA ARG A 41 6.68 33.99 -12.72
C ARG A 41 5.20 34.10 -13.10
N MET A 42 4.30 33.77 -12.19
CA MET A 42 2.86 33.71 -12.46
C MET A 42 2.22 35.09 -12.32
N ASP A 43 1.23 35.40 -13.16
CA ASP A 43 0.53 36.69 -13.15
C ASP A 43 -0.24 36.95 -11.85
N GLY A 44 -0.40 38.22 -11.49
CA GLY A 44 -1.10 38.65 -10.26
C GLY A 44 -2.53 38.12 -10.15
N THR A 45 -3.26 38.03 -11.26
CA THR A 45 -4.62 37.46 -11.35
C THR A 45 -4.70 35.99 -10.94
N TYR A 46 -3.59 35.24 -10.97
CA TYR A 46 -3.56 33.87 -10.45
C TYR A 46 -3.71 33.81 -8.93
N PHE A 47 -3.11 34.77 -8.21
CA PHE A 47 -3.10 34.82 -6.76
C PHE A 47 -4.40 35.38 -6.16
N GLU A 48 -5.21 36.06 -6.97
CA GLU A 48 -6.51 36.61 -6.56
C GLU A 48 -7.59 35.52 -6.41
N MET A 49 -7.39 34.33 -7.00
CA MET A 49 -8.32 33.22 -6.83
C MET A 49 -8.26 32.65 -5.40
N PRO A 50 -9.38 32.48 -4.68
CA PRO A 50 -9.41 31.98 -3.29
C PRO A 50 -8.85 30.55 -3.12
N ARG A 51 -8.68 29.84 -4.24
CA ARG A 51 -8.07 28.51 -4.32
C ARG A 51 -6.53 28.56 -4.35
N HIS A 52 -5.93 29.65 -4.81
CA HIS A 52 -4.49 29.84 -5.01
C HIS A 52 -3.86 30.84 -4.05
N SER A 53 -4.40 30.93 -2.83
CA SER A 53 -3.78 31.73 -1.77
C SER A 53 -2.32 31.28 -1.55
N PRO A 54 -1.37 32.21 -1.38
CA PRO A 54 0.07 31.91 -1.25
C PRO A 54 0.38 30.93 -0.10
N GLY A 55 -0.39 30.98 1.00
CA GLY A 55 -0.29 30.00 2.08
C GLY A 55 -0.67 28.59 1.63
N LYS A 56 -1.76 28.43 0.87
CA LYS A 56 -2.19 27.13 0.34
C LYS A 56 -1.22 26.58 -0.70
N LEU A 57 -0.67 27.44 -1.56
CA LEU A 57 0.35 27.07 -2.56
C LEU A 57 1.64 26.59 -1.90
N THR A 58 2.09 27.26 -0.83
CA THR A 58 3.29 26.87 -0.09
C THR A 58 3.10 25.52 0.60
N THR A 59 1.94 25.30 1.22
CA THR A 59 1.59 24.00 1.82
C THR A 59 1.49 22.89 0.77
N ARG A 60 0.88 23.18 -0.40
CA ARG A 60 0.82 22.25 -1.54
C ARG A 60 2.22 21.92 -2.06
N LEU A 61 3.07 22.92 -2.22
CA LEU A 61 4.44 22.73 -2.67
C LEU A 61 5.24 21.84 -1.70
N ALA A 62 5.10 22.07 -0.40
CA ALA A 62 5.75 21.25 0.63
C ALA A 62 5.24 19.80 0.63
N THR A 63 3.93 19.61 0.56
CA THR A 63 3.28 18.28 0.57
C THR A 63 3.51 17.52 -0.72
N ASP A 64 3.30 18.13 -1.88
CA ASP A 64 3.49 17.47 -3.19
C ASP A 64 4.97 17.10 -3.41
N ALA A 65 5.91 17.97 -3.04
CA ALA A 65 7.33 17.63 -3.12
C ALA A 65 7.72 16.50 -2.16
N SER A 66 7.13 16.44 -0.95
CA SER A 66 7.36 15.35 -0.02
C SER A 66 6.77 14.03 -0.54
N ASN A 67 5.56 14.06 -1.10
CA ASN A 67 4.91 12.89 -1.69
C ASN A 67 5.71 12.35 -2.87
N VAL A 68 6.25 13.24 -3.72
CA VAL A 68 7.13 12.86 -4.83
C VAL A 68 8.44 12.25 -4.31
N LYS A 69 9.07 12.83 -3.28
CA LYS A 69 10.26 12.24 -2.64
C LYS A 69 9.97 10.82 -2.14
N SER A 70 8.88 10.63 -1.40
CA SER A 70 8.51 9.32 -0.86
C SER A 70 8.18 8.31 -1.96
N ALA A 71 7.53 8.74 -3.03
CA ALA A 71 7.29 7.91 -4.20
C ALA A 71 8.61 7.51 -4.89
N LEU A 72 9.54 8.45 -5.04
CA LEU A 72 10.87 8.21 -5.61
C LEU A 72 11.66 7.23 -4.74
N ASP A 73 11.95 7.57 -3.48
CA ASP A 73 12.79 6.78 -2.58
C ASP A 73 12.32 5.32 -2.48
N PHE A 74 11.06 5.11 -2.13
CA PHE A 74 10.57 3.78 -1.80
C PHE A 74 10.22 2.94 -3.04
N ARG A 75 9.53 3.53 -4.03
CA ARG A 75 9.04 2.75 -5.18
C ARG A 75 10.14 2.49 -6.19
N PHE A 76 10.96 3.48 -6.53
CA PHE A 76 11.99 3.25 -7.55
C PHE A 76 13.09 2.34 -7.06
N GLY A 77 13.54 2.47 -5.80
CA GLY A 77 14.51 1.55 -5.22
C GLY A 77 14.04 0.10 -5.25
N THR A 78 12.76 -0.12 -4.96
CA THR A 78 12.13 -1.45 -5.02
C THR A 78 12.02 -1.95 -6.46
N VAL A 79 11.48 -1.13 -7.38
CA VAL A 79 11.30 -1.50 -8.79
C VAL A 79 12.64 -1.84 -9.45
N PHE A 80 13.66 -1.01 -9.24
CA PHE A 80 15.00 -1.25 -9.78
C PHE A 80 15.60 -2.55 -9.26
N THR A 81 15.52 -2.77 -7.93
CA THR A 81 16.03 -4.01 -7.33
C THR A 81 15.30 -5.23 -7.90
N THR A 82 13.97 -5.19 -7.97
CA THR A 82 13.19 -6.31 -8.54
C THR A 82 13.51 -6.57 -10.00
N ALA A 83 13.72 -5.53 -10.81
CA ALA A 83 14.11 -5.69 -12.21
C ALA A 83 15.47 -6.40 -12.32
N VAL A 84 16.48 -5.91 -11.59
CA VAL A 84 17.82 -6.51 -11.56
C VAL A 84 17.76 -7.96 -11.07
N THR A 85 17.02 -8.24 -10.00
CA THR A 85 16.85 -9.60 -9.48
C THR A 85 16.21 -10.54 -10.50
N ILE A 86 15.18 -10.08 -11.22
CA ILE A 86 14.56 -10.88 -12.28
C ILE A 86 15.55 -11.13 -13.41
N THR A 87 16.27 -10.11 -13.88
CA THR A 87 17.25 -10.25 -14.96
C THR A 87 18.37 -11.23 -14.58
N ILE A 88 18.96 -11.09 -13.40
CA ILE A 88 20.00 -11.98 -12.91
C ILE A 88 19.44 -13.39 -12.68
N GLY A 89 18.25 -13.51 -12.11
CA GLY A 89 17.59 -14.80 -11.87
C GLY A 89 17.34 -15.57 -13.16
N VAL A 90 16.86 -14.89 -14.20
CA VAL A 90 16.67 -15.49 -15.54
C VAL A 90 18.02 -15.87 -16.17
N ALA A 91 19.02 -14.98 -16.11
CA ALA A 91 20.35 -15.27 -16.65
C ALA A 91 21.01 -16.49 -15.97
N LEU A 92 20.93 -16.58 -14.65
CA LEU A 92 21.44 -17.72 -13.88
C LEU A 92 20.65 -19.00 -14.18
N ALA A 93 19.33 -18.91 -14.35
CA ALA A 93 18.51 -20.06 -14.70
C ALA A 93 18.96 -20.68 -16.04
N PHE A 94 19.18 -19.86 -17.06
CA PHE A 94 19.70 -20.32 -18.35
C PHE A 94 21.14 -20.86 -18.25
N TYR A 95 21.97 -20.30 -17.37
CA TYR A 95 23.36 -20.73 -17.19
C TYR A 95 23.49 -22.15 -16.59
N PHE A 96 22.69 -22.49 -15.58
CA PHE A 96 22.78 -23.81 -14.92
C PHE A 96 22.18 -24.97 -15.73
N GLY A 97 21.37 -24.68 -16.74
CA GLY A 97 20.87 -25.69 -17.66
C GLY A 97 19.46 -25.38 -18.16
N TRP A 98 19.26 -25.54 -19.47
CA TRP A 98 18.02 -25.14 -20.14
C TRP A 98 16.76 -25.89 -19.61
N GLN A 99 16.92 -27.11 -19.10
CA GLN A 99 15.83 -27.92 -18.53
C GLN A 99 15.33 -27.37 -17.18
N MET A 100 16.25 -26.95 -16.30
CA MET A 100 15.89 -26.35 -15.01
C MET A 100 15.36 -24.91 -15.18
N ALA A 101 15.87 -24.20 -16.19
CA ALA A 101 15.38 -22.88 -16.57
C ALA A 101 13.91 -22.91 -16.99
N LEU A 102 13.52 -23.84 -17.87
CA LEU A 102 12.15 -24.01 -18.33
C LEU A 102 11.17 -24.24 -17.18
N LEU A 103 11.54 -25.11 -16.23
CA LEU A 103 10.71 -25.39 -15.06
C LEU A 103 10.53 -24.14 -14.19
N ALA A 104 11.61 -23.40 -13.92
CA ALA A 104 11.54 -22.15 -13.15
C ALA A 104 10.67 -21.10 -13.86
N VAL A 105 10.84 -20.93 -15.18
CA VAL A 105 10.06 -19.98 -15.99
C VAL A 105 8.57 -20.32 -15.99
N VAL A 106 8.15 -21.56 -15.74
CA VAL A 106 6.72 -21.90 -15.59
C VAL A 106 6.23 -21.71 -14.15
N ILE A 107 7.01 -22.11 -13.14
CA ILE A 107 6.60 -22.06 -11.74
C ILE A 107 6.53 -20.62 -11.21
N PHE A 108 7.50 -19.77 -11.54
CA PHE A 108 7.54 -18.39 -11.04
C PHE A 108 6.33 -17.53 -11.48
N PRO A 109 5.93 -17.47 -12.76
CA PRO A 109 4.78 -16.68 -13.17
C PRO A 109 3.45 -17.31 -12.73
N THR A 110 3.33 -18.63 -12.66
CA THR A 110 2.11 -19.27 -12.15
C THR A 110 1.91 -18.95 -10.67
N ALA A 111 2.96 -19.02 -9.85
CA ALA A 111 2.91 -18.56 -8.46
C ALA A 111 2.59 -17.06 -8.36
N ALA A 112 3.22 -16.22 -9.20
CA ALA A 112 2.94 -14.79 -9.21
C ALA A 112 1.48 -14.46 -9.60
N LEU A 113 0.89 -15.21 -10.54
CA LEU A 113 -0.52 -15.08 -10.93
C LEU A 113 -1.46 -15.42 -9.79
N VAL A 114 -1.19 -16.51 -9.05
CA VAL A 114 -1.99 -16.89 -7.88
C VAL A 114 -1.92 -15.80 -6.80
N GLN A 115 -0.72 -15.29 -6.50
CA GLN A 115 -0.54 -14.19 -5.54
C GLN A 115 -1.27 -12.92 -6.01
N ALA A 116 -1.13 -12.55 -7.29
CA ALA A 116 -1.79 -11.37 -7.84
C ALA A 116 -3.31 -11.49 -7.83
N ALA A 117 -3.85 -12.68 -8.10
CA ALA A 117 -5.27 -12.97 -8.00
C ALA A 117 -5.73 -12.80 -6.55
N GLU A 118 -5.04 -13.38 -5.58
CA GLU A 118 -5.35 -13.25 -4.16
C GLU A 118 -5.39 -11.78 -3.71
N VAL A 119 -4.38 -10.99 -4.05
CA VAL A 119 -4.34 -9.55 -3.72
C VAL A 119 -5.51 -8.79 -4.36
N ARG A 120 -5.83 -9.09 -5.62
CA ARG A 120 -6.98 -8.47 -6.31
C ARG A 120 -8.31 -8.86 -5.69
N TYR A 121 -8.50 -10.14 -5.36
CA TYR A 121 -9.70 -10.62 -4.68
C TYR A 121 -9.85 -9.98 -3.29
N ALA A 122 -8.77 -9.92 -2.52
CA ALA A 122 -8.77 -9.27 -1.20
C ALA A 122 -9.11 -7.78 -1.30
N ALA A 123 -8.52 -7.06 -2.27
CA ALA A 123 -8.80 -5.64 -2.50
C ALA A 123 -10.25 -5.39 -2.96
N SER A 124 -10.79 -6.24 -3.85
CA SER A 124 -12.18 -6.13 -4.29
C SER A 124 -13.16 -6.36 -3.14
N ARG A 125 -12.88 -7.35 -2.27
CA ARG A 125 -13.69 -7.61 -1.07
C ARG A 125 -13.57 -6.48 -0.05
N ALA A 126 -12.38 -5.91 0.13
CA ALA A 126 -12.19 -4.76 1.02
C ALA A 126 -13.01 -3.54 0.58
N LYS A 127 -13.15 -3.30 -0.74
CA LYS A 127 -14.04 -2.25 -1.26
C LYS A 127 -15.51 -2.51 -0.98
N ALA A 128 -15.95 -3.77 -1.08
CA ALA A 128 -17.32 -4.15 -0.74
C ALA A 128 -17.59 -3.92 0.76
N ASP A 129 -16.69 -4.37 1.64
CA ASP A 129 -16.80 -4.17 3.09
C ASP A 129 -16.81 -2.67 3.46
N ALA A 130 -15.97 -1.86 2.79
CA ALA A 130 -15.94 -0.42 2.99
C ALA A 130 -17.27 0.25 2.61
N LYS A 131 -17.93 -0.22 1.55
CA LYS A 131 -19.24 0.29 1.11
C LYS A 131 -20.34 -0.03 2.10
N GLU A 132 -20.38 -1.24 2.66
CA GLU A 132 -21.35 -1.62 3.69
C GLU A 132 -21.12 -0.85 5.00
N MET A 133 -19.85 -0.60 5.35
CA MET A 133 -19.50 0.26 6.48
C MET A 133 -19.94 1.72 6.26
N GLU A 134 -19.78 2.25 5.04
CA GLU A 134 -20.26 3.59 4.68
C GLU A 134 -21.80 3.68 4.81
N ASN A 135 -22.53 2.66 4.36
CA ASN A 135 -23.98 2.63 4.47
C ASN A 135 -24.46 2.59 5.94
N SER A 136 -23.80 1.78 6.77
CA SER A 136 -24.04 1.76 8.22
C SER A 136 -23.77 3.12 8.87
N GLY A 137 -22.69 3.79 8.45
CA GLY A 137 -22.33 5.13 8.92
C GLY A 137 -23.34 6.19 8.52
N LYS A 138 -23.93 6.10 7.32
CA LYS A 138 -25.01 7.00 6.87
C LYS A 138 -26.27 6.86 7.71
N VAL A 139 -26.70 5.63 8.00
CA VAL A 139 -27.85 5.36 8.88
C VAL A 139 -27.60 5.95 10.27
N ALA A 140 -26.40 5.77 10.83
CA ALA A 140 -26.06 6.39 12.12
C ALA A 140 -26.05 7.93 12.05
N MET A 141 -25.50 8.54 10.99
CA MET A 141 -25.53 10.00 10.81
C MET A 141 -26.95 10.53 10.70
N GLU A 142 -27.82 9.88 9.92
CA GLU A 142 -29.22 10.28 9.76
C GLU A 142 -29.98 10.27 11.09
N ALA A 143 -29.71 9.27 11.94
CA ALA A 143 -30.27 9.18 13.29
C ALA A 143 -29.78 10.31 14.22
N ILE A 144 -28.51 10.70 14.11
CA ILE A 144 -27.89 11.75 14.94
C ILE A 144 -28.35 13.14 14.49
N GLU A 145 -28.37 13.40 13.19
CA GLU A 145 -28.82 14.69 12.63
C GLU A 145 -30.29 14.96 12.98
N ASN A 146 -31.12 13.92 12.99
CA ASN A 146 -32.56 13.99 13.25
C ASN A 146 -32.95 13.48 14.65
N ILE A 147 -32.10 13.68 15.65
CA ILE A 147 -32.29 13.10 17.01
C ILE A 147 -33.61 13.53 17.67
N ARG A 148 -34.05 14.79 17.47
CA ARG A 148 -35.31 15.28 18.06
C ARG A 148 -36.54 14.58 17.50
N THR A 149 -36.54 14.28 16.20
CA THR A 149 -37.62 13.53 15.54
C THR A 149 -37.59 12.06 15.92
N VAL A 150 -36.40 11.45 16.02
CA VAL A 150 -36.25 10.05 16.44
C VAL A 150 -36.76 9.86 17.87
N GLN A 151 -36.46 10.79 18.78
CA GLN A 151 -36.97 10.79 20.14
C GLN A 151 -38.48 11.11 20.21
N ALA A 152 -38.98 12.04 19.40
CA ALA A 152 -40.40 12.38 19.36
C ALA A 152 -41.28 11.24 18.83
N LEU A 153 -40.75 10.37 17.97
CA LEU A 153 -41.42 9.19 17.42
C LEU A 153 -41.04 7.89 18.15
N THR A 154 -40.17 7.95 19.16
CA THR A 154 -39.68 6.80 19.94
C THR A 154 -39.10 5.69 19.04
N LEU A 155 -38.40 6.07 17.96
CA LEU A 155 -37.88 5.16 16.91
C LEU A 155 -36.44 4.67 17.17
N GLU A 156 -35.90 4.93 18.35
CA GLU A 156 -34.56 4.50 18.77
C GLU A 156 -34.31 2.99 18.55
N PRO A 157 -35.20 2.06 18.95
CA PRO A 157 -34.94 0.62 18.77
C PRO A 157 -34.91 0.21 17.29
N THR A 158 -35.77 0.79 16.46
CA THR A 158 -35.83 0.49 15.01
C THR A 158 -34.56 0.96 14.29
N MET A 159 -34.03 2.11 14.69
CA MET A 159 -32.80 2.65 14.09
C MET A 159 -31.56 1.87 14.55
N PHE A 160 -31.55 1.43 15.81
CA PHE A 160 -30.52 0.54 16.35
C PHE A 160 -30.51 -0.83 15.65
N GLU A 161 -31.69 -1.40 15.37
CA GLU A 161 -31.81 -2.66 14.65
C GLU A 161 -31.31 -2.53 13.20
N LYS A 162 -31.67 -1.45 12.49
CA LYS A 162 -31.13 -1.16 11.16
C LYS A 162 -29.61 -1.02 11.14
N PHE A 163 -29.04 -0.34 12.14
CA PHE A 163 -27.58 -0.24 12.29
C PHE A 163 -26.93 -1.61 12.53
N CYS A 164 -27.48 -2.43 13.44
CA CYS A 164 -26.99 -3.79 13.69
C CYS A 164 -27.10 -4.69 12.46
N HIS A 165 -28.17 -4.56 11.69
CA HIS A 165 -28.36 -5.31 10.44
C HIS A 165 -27.24 -4.99 9.43
N HIS A 166 -26.94 -3.71 9.21
CA HIS A 166 -25.86 -3.31 8.29
C HIS A 166 -24.44 -3.66 8.80
N LEU A 167 -24.23 -3.79 10.12
CA LEU A 167 -22.96 -4.24 10.70
C LEU A 167 -22.72 -5.75 10.63
N THR A 168 -23.77 -6.56 10.46
CA THR A 168 -23.66 -8.02 10.53
C THR A 168 -22.88 -8.60 9.34
N GLU A 169 -23.12 -8.09 8.13
CA GLU A 169 -22.41 -8.46 6.89
C GLU A 169 -20.88 -8.18 6.95
N PRO A 170 -20.40 -6.97 7.29
CA PRO A 170 -18.97 -6.69 7.40
C PRO A 170 -18.33 -7.46 8.58
N HIS A 171 -19.06 -7.74 9.65
CA HIS A 171 -18.56 -8.55 10.78
C HIS A 171 -18.32 -10.00 10.40
N GLN A 172 -19.26 -10.64 9.69
CA GLN A 172 -19.09 -12.02 9.21
C GLN A 172 -17.95 -12.12 8.19
N THR A 173 -17.84 -11.15 7.28
CA THR A 173 -16.74 -11.11 6.32
C THR A 173 -15.39 -10.92 6.99
N SER A 174 -15.31 -10.08 8.02
CA SER A 174 -14.11 -9.90 8.84
C SER A 174 -13.70 -11.17 9.58
N LYS A 175 -14.65 -11.91 10.15
CA LYS A 175 -14.39 -13.21 10.78
C LYS A 175 -13.86 -14.25 9.79
N ARG A 176 -14.46 -14.36 8.60
CA ARG A 176 -13.98 -15.28 7.55
C ARG A 176 -12.56 -14.92 7.07
N LYS A 177 -12.27 -13.63 6.91
CA LYS A 177 -10.91 -13.14 6.57
C LYS A 177 -9.89 -13.51 7.65
N ALA A 178 -10.24 -13.33 8.92
CA ALA A 178 -9.35 -13.70 10.02
C ALA A 178 -8.99 -15.20 9.99
N VAL A 179 -9.98 -16.08 9.72
CA VAL A 179 -9.75 -17.52 9.62
C VAL A 179 -8.87 -17.88 8.41
N ILE A 180 -9.12 -17.28 7.24
CA ILE A 180 -8.33 -17.53 6.02
C ILE A 180 -6.90 -17.02 6.17
N HIS A 181 -6.67 -15.91 6.89
CA HIS A 181 -5.33 -15.36 7.07
C HIS A 181 -4.53 -16.11 8.16
N VAL A 182 -5.20 -16.64 9.19
CA VAL A 182 -4.58 -17.38 10.32
C VAL A 182 -4.29 -18.86 9.97
N SER A 183 -5.09 -19.48 9.10
CA SER A 183 -4.89 -20.89 8.72
C SER A 183 -3.54 -21.21 8.01
N PRO A 184 -3.03 -20.40 7.06
CA PRO A 184 -1.72 -20.65 6.45
C PRO A 184 -0.54 -20.23 7.35
N THR A 185 -0.71 -19.22 8.20
CA THR A 185 0.36 -18.78 9.12
C THR A 185 0.57 -19.77 10.27
N SER A 186 -0.51 -20.29 10.86
CA SER A 186 -0.41 -21.28 11.95
C SER A 186 0.20 -22.62 11.52
N SER A 187 -0.10 -23.09 10.30
CA SER A 187 0.48 -24.32 9.75
C SER A 187 1.98 -24.19 9.44
N SER A 188 2.45 -23.02 9.00
CA SER A 188 3.88 -22.74 8.80
C SER A 188 4.66 -22.66 10.13
N GLN A 189 4.06 -22.07 11.17
CA GLN A 189 4.70 -21.86 12.47
C GLN A 189 4.79 -23.17 13.28
N ASN A 190 3.82 -24.07 13.12
CA ASN A 190 3.83 -25.39 13.76
C ASN A 190 4.86 -26.34 13.11
N ARG A 191 5.11 -26.19 11.80
CA ARG A 191 6.15 -26.96 11.09
C ARG A 191 7.57 -26.57 11.51
N HIS A 192 7.80 -25.30 11.85
CA HIS A 192 9.08 -24.83 12.41
C HIS A 192 9.32 -25.27 13.85
N ARG A 193 8.27 -25.37 14.68
CA ARG A 193 8.41 -25.90 16.05
C ARG A 193 8.71 -27.40 16.09
N ARG A 194 8.12 -28.20 15.20
CA ARG A 194 8.43 -29.65 15.12
C ARG A 194 9.88 -29.96 14.71
N LYS A 195 10.52 -29.11 13.91
CA LYS A 195 11.94 -29.31 13.49
C LYS A 195 12.99 -28.89 14.54
N ARG A 196 12.59 -28.27 15.66
CA ARG A 196 13.50 -27.96 16.78
C ARG A 196 13.53 -29.03 17.87
N LEU A 197 12.70 -30.07 17.76
CA LEU A 197 12.53 -31.13 18.76
C LEU A 197 13.02 -32.51 18.28
N THR A 198 13.70 -32.56 17.14
CA THR A 198 14.39 -33.73 16.56
C THR A 198 15.78 -33.30 16.15
#